data_AF-A0AAE4FFY3-F1
#
_entry.id   AF-A0AAE4FFY3-F1
#
_cell.length_a   1.000
_cell.length_b   1.000
_cell.length_c   1.000
_cell.angle_alpha   90.00
_cell.angle_beta   90.00
_cell.angle_gamma   90.00
#
_symmetry.space_group_name_H-M   'P 1'
#
loop_
_entity.id
_entity.type
_entity.pdbx_description
1 polymer ?
#
loop_
_entity_poly.entity_id
_entity_poly.type
_entity_poly.pdbx_seq_one_letter_code
_entity_poly.pdbx_strand_id
1 'polypeptide(L)'
;MEILFENSKIQKICEQKKEAEKKLGPICARKLRTRLSDLESASRVTDLVAGNPHPLKGDRAGQFALSLHGGYRLVFSPSNDPCPTTPDGAIDWDKVTIVCIEYIGDYHD
;
A
#
# COMPACT_ATOMS: atom_id res chain seq x y z
N MET A 1 3.80 7.99 7.92
CA MET A 1 4.43 8.52 6.68
C MET A 1 3.35 9.22 5.85
N GLU A 2 3.70 9.98 4.81
CA GLU A 2 2.68 10.64 3.96
C GLU A 2 2.03 9.63 3.00
N ILE A 3 0.70 9.69 2.89
CA ILE A 3 -0.09 8.78 2.07
C ILE A 3 -0.88 9.61 1.05
N LEU A 4 -0.60 9.35 -0.22
CA LEU A 4 -1.33 9.85 -1.37
C LEU A 4 -2.22 8.74 -1.95
N PHE A 5 -3.14 9.12 -2.83
CA PHE A 5 -4.05 8.18 -3.49
C PHE A 5 -4.04 8.44 -4.99
N GLU A 6 -3.92 7.37 -5.77
CA GLU A 6 -3.89 7.44 -7.24
C GLU A 6 -5.15 8.10 -7.81
N ASN A 7 -6.29 7.91 -7.14
CA ASN A 7 -7.54 8.55 -7.54
C ASN A 7 -8.55 8.60 -6.39
N SER A 8 -9.60 9.39 -6.59
CA SER A 8 -10.69 9.59 -5.62
C SER A 8 -11.46 8.31 -5.27
N LYS A 9 -11.44 7.27 -6.12
CA LYS A 9 -12.09 5.99 -5.79
C LYS A 9 -11.28 5.23 -4.74
N ILE A 10 -9.96 5.15 -4.92
CA ILE A 10 -9.05 4.53 -3.94
C ILE A 10 -9.12 5.30 -2.61
N GLN A 11 -9.05 6.63 -2.66
CA GLN A 11 -9.19 7.47 -1.47
C GLN A 11 -10.49 7.16 -0.70
N LYS A 12 -11.64 7.12 -1.39
CA LYS A 12 -12.92 6.79 -0.76
C LYS A 12 -12.93 5.41 -0.11
N ILE A 13 -12.33 4.40 -0.73
CA ILE A 13 -12.21 3.06 -0.13
C ILE A 13 -11.36 3.10 1.15
N CYS A 14 -10.29 3.89 1.18
CA CYS A 14 -9.43 4.02 2.35
C CYS A 14 -10.10 4.80 3.50
N GLU A 15 -10.82 5.87 3.18
CA GLU A 15 -11.36 6.80 4.18
C GLU A 15 -12.75 6.41 4.68
N GLN A 16 -13.57 5.76 3.84
CA GLN A 16 -14.97 5.48 4.15
C GLN A 16 -15.21 4.00 4.42
N LYS A 17 -15.43 3.66 5.70
CA LYS A 17 -15.70 2.29 6.16
C LYS A 17 -16.78 1.58 5.32
N LYS A 18 -17.89 2.26 5.02
CA LYS A 18 -19.01 1.69 4.27
C LYS A 18 -18.60 1.30 2.84
N GLU A 19 -17.79 2.12 2.18
CA GLU A 19 -17.28 1.82 0.84
C GLU A 19 -16.26 0.68 0.87
N ALA A 20 -15.37 0.66 1.87
CA ALA A 20 -14.45 -0.44 2.10
C ALA A 20 -15.17 -1.78 2.31
N GLU A 21 -16.18 -1.81 3.19
CA GLU A 21 -16.94 -3.03 3.48
C GLU A 21 -17.74 -3.49 2.26
N LYS A 22 -18.34 -2.57 1.50
CA LYS A 22 -19.06 -2.88 0.26
C LYS A 22 -18.15 -3.48 -0.80
N LYS A 23 -16.93 -2.94 -0.95
CA LYS A 23 -16.01 -3.34 -2.03
C LYS A 23 -15.19 -4.58 -1.68
N LEU A 24 -14.77 -4.71 -0.43
CA LEU A 24 -13.77 -5.70 0.00
C LEU A 24 -14.34 -6.76 0.96
N GLY A 25 -15.57 -6.54 1.46
CA GLY A 25 -16.11 -7.31 2.57
C GLY A 25 -15.55 -6.88 3.94
N PRO A 26 -16.22 -7.26 5.04
CA PRO A 26 -15.92 -6.74 6.38
C PRO A 26 -14.53 -7.13 6.91
N ILE A 27 -14.04 -8.32 6.53
CA ILE A 27 -12.73 -8.82 7.00
C ILE A 27 -11.59 -8.01 6.35
N CYS A 28 -11.63 -7.84 5.02
CA CYS A 28 -10.62 -7.05 4.32
C CYS A 28 -10.71 -5.57 4.67
N ALA A 29 -11.91 -5.00 4.81
CA ALA A 29 -12.10 -3.61 5.22
C ALA A 29 -11.47 -3.32 6.60
N ARG A 30 -11.67 -4.22 7.58
CA ARG A 30 -11.03 -4.11 8.89
C ARG A 30 -9.51 -4.14 8.79
N LYS A 31 -8.96 -5.09 8.02
CA LYS A 31 -7.51 -5.19 7.82
C LYS A 31 -6.94 -4.00 7.07
N LEU A 32 -7.64 -3.48 6.05
CA LEU A 32 -7.27 -2.28 5.32
C LEU A 32 -7.10 -1.12 6.30
N ARG A 33 -8.07 -0.90 7.20
CA ARG A 33 -7.96 0.14 8.22
C ARG A 33 -6.72 -0.04 9.10
N THR A 34 -6.40 -1.26 9.52
CA THR A 34 -5.17 -1.53 10.27
C THR A 34 -3.92 -1.23 9.44
N ARG A 35 -3.87 -1.61 8.15
CA ARG A 35 -2.71 -1.32 7.29
C ARG A 35 -2.51 0.18 7.09
N LEU A 36 -3.60 0.95 6.93
CA LEU A 36 -3.56 2.40 6.82
C LEU A 36 -3.00 3.04 8.10
N SER A 37 -3.47 2.62 9.28
CA SER A 37 -2.93 3.12 10.54
C SER A 37 -1.45 2.76 10.76
N ASP A 38 -1.01 1.59 10.28
CA ASP A 38 0.40 1.22 10.32
C ASP A 38 1.25 2.11 9.39
N LEU A 39 0.75 2.45 8.19
CA LEU A 39 1.39 3.39 7.27
C LEU A 39 1.46 4.81 7.87
N GLU A 40 0.38 5.28 8.47
CA GLU A 40 0.32 6.59 9.14
C GLU A 40 1.36 6.69 10.26
N SER A 41 1.55 5.61 11.03
CA SER A 41 2.45 5.55 12.19
C SER A 41 3.93 5.30 11.84
N ALA A 42 4.20 4.63 10.72
CA ALA A 42 5.55 4.33 10.27
C ALA A 42 6.29 5.59 9.77
N SER A 43 7.61 5.65 9.93
CA SER A 43 8.42 6.75 9.40
C SER A 43 8.87 6.47 7.96
N ARG A 44 9.03 5.19 7.61
CA ARG A 44 9.48 4.69 6.30
C ARG A 44 8.84 3.34 5.97
N VAL A 45 8.87 2.91 4.72
CA VAL A 45 8.25 1.64 4.28
C VAL A 45 8.82 0.41 5.02
N THR A 46 10.11 0.40 5.34
CA THR A 46 10.77 -0.70 6.05
C THR A 46 10.38 -0.84 7.53
N ASP A 47 9.69 0.15 8.12
CA ASP A 47 9.13 0.04 9.48
C ASP A 47 7.87 -0.85 9.51
N LEU A 48 7.26 -1.11 8.34
CA LEU A 48 6.09 -1.96 8.23
C LEU A 48 6.49 -3.41 8.46
N VAL A 49 5.87 -4.04 9.47
CA VAL A 49 6.12 -5.46 9.80
C VAL A 49 4.93 -6.35 9.52
N ALA A 50 3.71 -5.80 9.63
CA ALA A 50 2.48 -6.57 9.55
C ALA A 50 1.88 -6.56 8.12
N GLY A 51 1.25 -7.67 7.76
CA GLY A 51 0.65 -7.84 6.44
C GLY A 51 1.63 -8.30 5.37
N ASN A 52 2.65 -9.09 5.71
CA ASN A 52 3.61 -9.64 4.73
C ASN A 52 4.15 -8.58 3.74
N PRO A 53 4.83 -7.53 4.22
CA PRO A 53 5.37 -6.48 3.38
C PRO A 53 6.38 -7.03 2.36
N HIS A 54 6.17 -6.77 1.06
CA HIS A 54 7.11 -7.16 0.01
C HIS A 54 7.00 -6.28 -1.24
N PRO A 55 8.11 -6.04 -1.96
CA PRO A 55 8.09 -5.46 -3.28
C PRO A 55 7.46 -6.43 -4.29
N LEU A 56 6.73 -5.89 -5.26
CA LEU A 56 6.20 -6.63 -6.40
C LEU A 56 7.21 -6.71 -7.55
N LYS A 57 6.97 -7.64 -8.48
CA LYS A 57 7.86 -7.97 -9.60
C LYS A 57 7.07 -7.99 -10.92
N GLY A 58 7.77 -8.11 -12.05
CA GLY A 58 7.16 -8.18 -13.37
C GLY A 58 6.45 -6.87 -13.75
N ASP A 59 5.23 -6.97 -14.27
CA ASP A 59 4.43 -5.81 -14.70
C ASP A 59 4.06 -4.84 -13.56
N ARG A 60 4.28 -5.26 -12.31
CA ARG A 60 4.09 -4.46 -11.10
C ARG A 60 5.41 -4.08 -10.42
N ALA A 61 6.54 -4.23 -11.11
CA ALA A 61 7.82 -3.74 -10.62
C ALA A 61 7.72 -2.23 -10.31
N GLY A 62 8.24 -1.83 -9.16
CA GLY A 62 8.07 -0.46 -8.63
C GLY A 62 6.98 -0.32 -7.57
N GLN A 63 6.11 -1.33 -7.43
CA GLN A 63 5.08 -1.36 -6.40
C GLN A 63 5.50 -2.20 -5.18
N PHE A 64 4.83 -1.96 -4.06
CA PHE A 64 4.95 -2.67 -2.81
C PHE A 64 3.57 -3.10 -2.32
N ALA A 65 3.48 -4.22 -1.61
CA ALA A 65 2.20 -4.72 -1.18
C ALA A 65 2.14 -5.18 0.27
N LEU A 66 0.97 -4.98 0.86
CA LEU A 66 0.56 -5.51 2.16
C LEU A 66 -0.68 -6.40 1.99
N SER A 67 -0.61 -7.60 2.54
CA SER A 67 -1.69 -8.58 2.60
C SER A 67 -2.84 -8.10 3.50
N LEU A 68 -4.06 -8.27 3.00
CA LEU A 68 -5.30 -8.16 3.74
C LEU A 68 -5.76 -9.57 4.13
N HIS A 69 -6.77 -10.13 3.44
CA HIS A 69 -7.31 -11.46 3.69
C HIS A 69 -7.77 -12.11 2.37
N GLY A 70 -7.68 -13.44 2.29
CA GLY A 70 -8.25 -14.21 1.18
C GLY A 70 -7.73 -13.79 -0.18
N GLY A 71 -6.41 -13.62 -0.34
CA GLY A 71 -5.82 -13.16 -1.59
C GLY A 71 -5.61 -11.65 -1.63
N TYR A 72 -6.51 -10.84 -1.08
CA TYR A 72 -6.52 -9.38 -1.24
C TYR A 72 -5.25 -8.68 -0.71
N ARG A 73 -4.81 -7.64 -1.42
CA ARG A 73 -3.68 -6.77 -1.06
C ARG A 73 -4.05 -5.29 -1.12
N LEU A 74 -3.39 -4.50 -0.29
CA LEU A 74 -3.16 -3.07 -0.45
C LEU A 74 -1.84 -2.89 -1.20
N VAL A 75 -1.83 -2.15 -2.29
CA VAL A 75 -0.66 -1.94 -3.15
C VAL A 75 -0.39 -0.45 -3.32
N PHE A 76 0.88 -0.08 -3.19
CA PHE A 76 1.34 1.31 -3.29
C PHE A 76 2.72 1.41 -3.96
N SER A 77 3.08 2.61 -4.42
CA SER A 77 4.39 2.96 -4.99
C SER A 77 5.04 4.09 -4.19
N PRO A 78 6.36 4.32 -4.31
CA PRO A 78 6.98 5.50 -3.72
C PRO A 78 6.52 6.76 -4.47
N SER A 79 6.29 7.84 -3.73
CA SER A 79 5.91 9.15 -4.30
C SER A 79 6.83 10.28 -3.81
N ASN A 80 7.99 9.91 -3.25
CA ASN A 80 9.09 10.83 -3.02
C ASN A 80 9.59 11.43 -4.36
N ASP A 81 9.94 12.72 -4.37
CA ASP A 81 10.54 13.39 -5.51
C ASP A 81 11.92 14.00 -5.12
N PRO A 82 13.05 13.47 -5.63
CA PRO A 82 13.14 12.29 -6.50
C PRO A 82 12.85 10.97 -5.76
N CYS A 83 12.46 9.93 -6.50
CA CYS A 83 12.31 8.58 -5.95
C CYS A 83 13.66 8.08 -5.41
N PRO A 84 13.75 7.63 -4.13
CA PRO A 84 14.97 7.08 -3.57
C PRO A 84 15.37 5.81 -4.30
N THR A 85 16.63 5.75 -4.72
CA THR A 85 17.21 4.58 -5.37
C THR A 85 18.50 4.13 -4.70
N THR A 86 18.74 2.82 -4.77
CA THR A 86 20.01 2.19 -4.43
C THR A 86 21.04 2.41 -5.56
N PRO A 87 22.34 2.17 -5.34
CA PRO A 87 23.37 2.36 -6.37
C PRO A 87 23.18 1.52 -7.65
N ASP A 88 22.45 0.40 -7.56
CA ASP A 88 22.09 -0.45 -8.70
C ASP A 88 20.78 -0.02 -9.40
N GLY A 89 20.16 1.08 -8.96
CA GLY A 89 18.97 1.67 -9.57
C GLY A 89 17.64 1.08 -9.10
N ALA A 90 17.63 0.13 -8.16
CA ALA A 90 16.39 -0.33 -7.53
C ALA A 90 15.83 0.74 -6.57
N ILE A 91 14.56 0.62 -6.17
CA ILE A 91 13.97 1.51 -5.16
C ILE A 91 14.59 1.23 -3.80
N ASP A 92 15.07 2.27 -3.13
CA ASP A 92 15.56 2.20 -1.75
C ASP A 92 14.38 2.35 -0.78
N TRP A 93 13.69 1.25 -0.50
CA TRP A 93 12.51 1.23 0.38
C TRP A 93 12.81 1.70 1.81
N ASP A 94 14.07 1.70 2.25
CA ASP A 94 14.46 2.25 3.56
C ASP A 94 14.44 3.78 3.61
N LYS A 95 14.34 4.43 2.44
CA LYS A 95 14.25 5.89 2.31
C LYS A 95 12.89 6.38 1.80
N VAL A 96 11.94 5.48 1.55
CA VAL A 96 10.61 5.85 1.08
C VAL A 96 9.76 6.32 2.26
N THR A 97 9.35 7.58 2.21
CA THR A 97 8.58 8.28 3.26
C THR A 97 7.27 8.87 2.77
N ILE A 98 7.03 8.83 1.45
CA ILE A 98 5.79 9.25 0.81
C ILE A 98 5.37 8.09 -0.10
N VAL A 99 4.13 7.61 0.04
CA VAL A 99 3.60 6.52 -0.78
C VAL A 99 2.32 6.94 -1.48
N CYS A 100 2.10 6.46 -2.70
CA CYS A 100 0.81 6.57 -3.38
C CYS A 100 0.10 5.23 -3.37
N ILE A 101 -1.09 5.13 -2.77
CA ILE A 101 -1.90 3.91 -2.84
C ILE A 101 -2.55 3.85 -4.22
N GLU A 102 -2.23 2.78 -4.95
CA GLU A 102 -2.62 2.60 -6.35
C GLU A 102 -3.75 1.57 -6.50
N TYR A 103 -3.79 0.56 -5.63
CA TYR A 103 -4.73 -0.56 -5.79
C TYR A 103 -5.09 -1.24 -4.47
N ILE A 104 -6.34 -1.67 -4.37
CA ILE A 104 -6.86 -2.49 -3.27
C ILE A 104 -7.79 -3.55 -3.85
N GLY A 105 -7.42 -4.82 -3.70
CA GLY A 105 -8.19 -5.92 -4.29
C GLY A 105 -7.42 -7.23 -4.35
N ASP A 106 -8.04 -8.24 -4.96
CA ASP A 106 -7.41 -9.52 -5.25
C ASP A 106 -6.67 -9.47 -6.59
N TYR A 107 -5.40 -9.88 -6.59
CA TYR A 107 -4.54 -9.94 -7.78
C TYR A 107 -4.29 -11.38 -8.25
N HIS A 108 -4.92 -12.37 -7.60
CA HIS A 108 -4.85 -13.78 -8.00
C HIS A 108 -6.02 -14.21 -8.91
N ASP A 109 -6.88 -13.27 -9.32
CA ASP A 109 -7.90 -13.47 -10.35
C ASP A 109 -7.38 -13.08 -11.75
#